data_AF-W1F5L8-F1
#
_entry.id   AF-W1F5L8-F1
#
_cell.length_a   1.000
_cell.length_b   1.000
_cell.length_c   1.000
_cell.angle_alpha   90.00
_cell.angle_beta   90.00
_cell.angle_gamma   90.00
#
_symmetry.space_group_name_H-M   'P 1'
#
loop_
_entity.id
_entity.type
_entity.pdbx_description
1 polymer ?
#
loop_
_entity_poly.entity_id
_entity_poly.type
_entity_poly.pdbx_seq_one_letter_code
_entity_poly.pdbx_strand_id
1 'polypeptide(L)' 'MCRRVVWHDIFRDIAGRVNQQLAAAANEVWLVVSGIGVKIK' A
#
# COMPACT_ATOMS: atom_id res chain seq x y z
N MET A 1 -18.22 -4.26 22.26
CA MET A 1 -18.03 -4.73 20.87
C MET A 1 -17.43 -3.61 20.02
N CYS A 2 -16.22 -3.11 20.32
CA CYS A 2 -15.61 -2.01 19.55
C CYS A 2 -14.13 -1.86 19.96
N ARG A 3 -13.21 -2.57 19.30
CA ARG A 3 -11.75 -2.35 19.44
C ARG A 3 -10.94 -3.02 18.33
N ARG A 4 -11.42 -4.13 17.74
CA ARG A 4 -10.67 -4.87 16.70
C ARG A 4 -10.64 -4.16 15.34
N VAL A 5 -11.70 -3.44 14.96
CA VAL A 5 -11.80 -2.79 13.64
C VAL A 5 -10.94 -1.52 13.56
N VAL A 6 -10.86 -0.74 14.63
CA VAL A 6 -10.11 0.53 14.69
C VAL A 6 -8.61 0.34 14.38
N TRP A 7 -7.99 -0.70 14.93
CA TRP A 7 -6.58 -0.99 14.68
C TRP A 7 -6.31 -1.41 13.23
N HIS A 8 -7.25 -2.11 12.59
CA HIS A 8 -7.13 -2.49 11.18
C HIS A 8 -7.19 -1.26 10.27
N ASP A 9 -8.11 -0.33 10.55
CA ASP A 9 -8.26 0.89 9.75
C ASP A 9 -7.06 1.83 9.89
N ILE A 10 -6.55 2.03 11.11
CA ILE A 10 -5.34 2.83 11.35
C ILE A 10 -4.14 2.25 10.61
N PHE A 11 -3.97 0.92 10.66
CA PHE A 11 -2.88 0.26 9.97
C PHE A 11 -2.98 0.45 8.45
N ARG A 12 -4.16 0.21 7.85
CA ARG A 12 -4.39 0.38 6.42
C ARG A 12 -4.06 1.80 5.95
N ASP A 13 -4.49 2.81 6.72
CA ASP A 13 -4.29 4.20 6.35
C ASP A 13 -2.80 4.61 6.40
N ILE A 14 -2.06 4.13 7.41
CA ILE A 14 -0.62 4.39 7.52
C ILE A 14 0.14 3.68 6.39
N ALA A 15 -0.16 2.40 6.16
CA ALA A 15 0.46 1.62 5.09
C ALA A 15 0.21 2.25 3.70
N GLY A 16 -1.01 2.73 3.45
CA GLY A 16 -1.34 3.43 2.22
C GLY A 16 -0.52 4.71 2.01
N ARG A 17 -0.38 5.53 3.05
CA ARG A 17 0.42 6.76 2.99
C ARG A 17 1.90 6.48 2.73
N VAL A 18 2.47 5.49 3.42
CA VAL A 18 3.88 5.09 3.21
C VAL A 18 4.10 4.58 1.80
N ASN A 19 3.18 3.75 1.27
CA ASN A 19 3.29 3.21 -0.08
C ASN A 19 3.26 4.32 -1.15
N GLN A 20 2.45 5.37 -0.94
CA GLN A 20 2.43 6.54 -1.82
C GLN A 20 3.74 7.32 -1.79
N GLN A 21 4.33 7.53 -0.60
CA GLN A 21 5.61 8.22 -0.48
C GLN A 21 6.73 7.47 -1.20
N LEU A 22 6.78 6.15 -1.03
CA LEU A 22 7.73 5.28 -1.71
C LEU A 22 7.52 5.30 -3.23
N ALA A 23 6.29 5.18 -3.70
CA ALA A 23 5.97 5.23 -5.14
C ALA A 23 6.29 6.60 -5.77
N ALA A 24 6.14 7.69 -5.01
CA ALA A 24 6.51 9.03 -5.46
C ALA A 24 8.04 9.15 -5.65
N ALA A 25 8.82 8.65 -4.70
CA ALA A 25 10.28 8.68 -4.74
C ALA A 25 10.89 7.67 -5.73
N ALA A 26 10.21 6.55 -6.00
CA ALA A 26 10.70 5.52 -6.92
C ALA A 26 10.62 5.99 -8.38
N ASN A 27 11.65 5.62 -9.15
CA ASN A 27 11.69 5.83 -10.60
C ASN A 27 10.80 4.84 -11.36
N GLU A 28 10.59 3.65 -10.78
CA GLU A 28 9.70 2.63 -11.32
C GLU A 28 8.84 2.04 -10.20
N VAL A 29 7.59 1.74 -10.52
CA VAL A 29 6.66 1.08 -9.59
C VAL A 29 5.97 -0.07 -10.31
N TRP A 30 6.01 -1.23 -9.66
CA TRP A 30 5.46 -2.47 -10.18
C TRP A 30 4.39 -3.01 -9.23
N LEU A 31 3.22 -3.32 -9.78
CA LEU A 31 2.17 -4.06 -9.10
C LEU A 31 2.26 -5.53 -9.52
N VAL A 32 2.45 -6.43 -8.55
CA VAL A 32 2.55 -7.88 -8.82
C VAL A 32 1.24 -8.55 -8.43
N VAL A 33 0.57 -9.19 -9.39
CA VAL A 33 -0.65 -9.97 -9.15
C VAL A 33 -0.52 -11.32 -9.83
N SER A 34 -0.76 -12.41 -9.09
CA SER A 34 -0.63 -13.78 -9.60
C SER A 34 0.73 -14.09 -10.23
N GLY A 35 1.80 -13.47 -9.71
CA GLY A 35 3.17 -13.61 -10.23
C GLY A 35 3.48 -12.78 -11.48
N ILE A 36 2.51 -12.01 -11.99
CA ILE A 36 2.68 -11.14 -13.17
C ILE A 36 2.95 -9.72 -12.68
N GLY A 37 4.10 -9.16 -13.09
CA GLY A 37 4.46 -7.78 -12.80
C GLY A 37 3.85 -6.82 -13.82
N VAL A 38 3.09 -5.83 -13.34
CA VAL A 38 2.50 -4.76 -14.15
C VAL A 38 3.17 -3.45 -13.75
N LYS A 39 3.84 -2.79 -14.69
CA LYS A 39 4.44 -1.47 -14.46
C LYS A 39 3.34 -0.41 -14.41
N ILE A 40 3.30 0.35 -13.32
CA ILE A 40 2.29 1.40 -13.07
C ILE A 40 2.90 2.81 -12.98
N LYS A 41 4.22 2.90 -12.88
CA LYS A 41 5.03 4.12 -13.05
C LYS A 41 6.41 3.70 -13.56
#